data_AF-A0A7X0LYE5-F1
#
_entry.id   AF-A0A7X0LYE5-F1
#
_cell.length_a   1.000
_cell.length_b   1.000
_cell.length_c   1.000
_cell.angle_alpha   90.00
_cell.angle_beta   90.00
_cell.angle_gamma   90.00
#
_symmetry.space_group_name_H-M   'P 1'
#
loop_
_entity.id
_entity.type
_entity.pdbx_description
1 polymer ?
#
loop_
_entity_poly.entity_id
_entity_poly.type
_entity_poly.pdbx_seq_one_letter_code
_entity_poly.pdbx_strand_id
1 'polypeptide(L)'
;MNTVTHLNTDDYLDLYLFAKKMGDKIWQNEIVVKLRDILSGRPVEIESPDLETLWENYKTVSSEIVALYRKLPENSTNERQTIKATIVKLKKQRRAIIKQMDLANGMNYYSNY
;
A
#
# COMPACT_ATOMS: atom_id res chain seq x y z
N MET A 1 27.01 5.88 8.34
CA MET A 1 25.98 5.22 9.18
C MET A 1 24.78 4.99 8.30
N ASN A 2 24.57 3.77 7.81
CA ASN A 2 23.44 3.43 6.95
C ASN A 2 22.28 3.05 7.86
N THR A 3 21.38 4.00 8.15
CA THR A 3 20.09 3.67 8.72
C THR A 3 19.26 3.05 7.61
N VAL A 4 19.37 1.72 7.49
CA VAL A 4 18.40 0.95 6.72
C VAL A 4 17.04 1.22 7.36
N THR A 5 16.17 1.93 6.66
CA THR A 5 14.79 2.14 7.07
C THR A 5 14.12 0.77 7.04
N HIS A 6 14.22 0.01 8.13
CA HIS A 6 13.50 -1.24 8.26
C HIS A 6 12.01 -0.90 8.27
N LEU A 7 11.37 -1.10 7.12
CA LEU A 7 9.92 -1.18 7.03
C LEU A 7 9.48 -2.25 8.02
N ASN A 8 8.86 -1.84 9.13
CA ASN A 8 8.52 -2.79 10.18
C ASN A 8 7.35 -3.66 9.69
N THR A 9 7.44 -4.96 9.90
CA THR A 9 6.39 -5.93 9.54
C THR A 9 5.04 -5.54 10.16
N ASP A 10 5.08 -4.86 11.32
CA ASP A 10 3.93 -4.31 12.03
C ASP A 10 3.13 -3.29 11.19
N ASP A 11 3.80 -2.40 10.44
CA ASP A 11 3.12 -1.37 9.62
C ASP A 11 2.27 -2.02 8.52
N TYR A 12 2.81 -3.06 7.88
CA TYR A 12 2.08 -3.81 6.86
C TYR A 12 0.95 -4.65 7.46
N LEU A 13 1.13 -5.17 8.67
CA LEU A 13 0.09 -5.93 9.35
C LEU A 13 -1.11 -5.05 9.68
N ASP A 14 -0.89 -3.82 10.14
CA ASP A 14 -1.94 -2.84 10.40
C ASP A 14 -2.71 -2.49 9.12
N LEU A 15 -2.00 -2.26 8.01
CA LEU A 15 -2.63 -2.02 6.71
C LEU A 15 -3.43 -3.25 6.24
N TYR A 16 -2.95 -4.47 6.50
CA TYR A 16 -3.64 -5.70 6.12
C TYR A 16 -4.96 -5.87 6.90
N LEU A 17 -4.92 -5.66 8.21
CA LEU A 17 -6.10 -5.69 9.06
C LEU A 17 -7.12 -4.64 8.64
N PHE A 18 -6.64 -3.46 8.24
CA PHE A 18 -7.51 -2.41 7.73
C PHE A 18 -8.13 -2.76 6.38
N ALA A 19 -7.33 -3.25 5.43
CA ALA A 19 -7.79 -3.76 4.13
C ALA A 19 -8.86 -4.85 4.29
N LYS A 20 -8.65 -5.77 5.25
CA LYS A 20 -9.61 -6.80 5.64
C LYS A 20 -10.93 -6.21 6.15
N LYS A 21 -10.86 -5.23 7.06
CA LYS A 21 -12.04 -4.57 7.63
C LYS A 21 -12.91 -3.89 6.56
N MET A 22 -12.31 -3.35 5.50
CA MET A 22 -13.07 -2.73 4.40
C MET A 22 -13.54 -3.72 3.32
N GLY A 23 -13.14 -4.99 3.40
CA GLY A 23 -13.38 -5.97 2.34
C GLY A 23 -12.57 -5.71 1.06
N ASP A 24 -11.48 -4.92 1.12
CA ASP A 24 -10.64 -4.64 -0.04
C ASP A 24 -9.68 -5.82 -0.29
N LYS A 25 -10.16 -6.79 -1.07
CA LYS A 25 -9.44 -8.04 -1.34
C LYS A 25 -8.19 -7.84 -2.19
N ILE A 26 -8.23 -6.89 -3.11
CA ILE A 26 -7.08 -6.52 -3.92
C ILE A 26 -5.98 -6.00 -3.00
N TRP A 27 -6.32 -5.08 -2.10
CA TRP A 27 -5.34 -4.54 -1.15
C TRP A 27 -4.80 -5.57 -0.17
N GLN A 28 -5.67 -6.47 0.35
CA GLN A 28 -5.22 -7.60 1.17
C GLN A 28 -4.16 -8.43 0.45
N ASN A 29 -4.41 -8.78 -0.83
CA ASN A 29 -3.48 -9.58 -1.61
C ASN A 29 -2.18 -8.83 -1.91
N GLU A 30 -2.26 -7.52 -2.19
CA GLU A 30 -1.07 -6.67 -2.36
C GLU A 30 -0.14 -6.78 -1.15
N ILE A 31 -0.69 -6.65 0.06
CA ILE A 31 0.10 -6.68 1.29
C ILE A 31 0.66 -8.09 1.57
N VAL A 32 -0.12 -9.14 1.33
CA VAL A 32 0.32 -10.53 1.54
C VAL A 32 1.50 -10.87 0.64
N VAL A 33 1.44 -10.50 -0.65
CA VAL A 33 2.55 -10.71 -1.59
C VAL A 33 3.82 -10.06 -1.07
N LYS A 34 3.71 -8.83 -0.57
CA LYS A 34 4.84 -8.05 -0.07
C LYS A 34 5.40 -8.59 1.26
N LEU A 35 4.54 -8.95 2.21
CA LEU A 35 4.96 -9.60 3.46
C LEU A 35 5.69 -10.91 3.19
N ARG A 36 5.19 -11.71 2.25
CA ARG A 36 5.85 -12.95 1.83
C ARG A 36 7.26 -12.68 1.28
N ASP A 37 7.44 -11.63 0.48
CA ASP A 37 8.75 -11.29 -0.06
C ASP A 37 9.73 -10.89 1.04
N ILE A 38 9.30 -10.04 1.99
CA ILE A 38 10.08 -9.64 3.17
C ILE A 38 10.47 -10.86 4.03
N LEU A 39 9.52 -11.76 4.30
CA LEU A 39 9.74 -12.94 5.14
C LEU A 39 10.53 -14.05 4.46
N SER A 40 10.52 -14.12 3.12
CA SER A 40 11.23 -15.15 2.36
C SER A 40 12.75 -15.02 2.40
N GLY A 41 13.28 -13.98 3.07
CA GLY A 41 14.71 -13.75 3.17
C GLY A 41 15.36 -13.42 1.83
N ARG A 42 14.57 -13.20 0.76
CA ARG A 42 14.99 -12.35 -0.35
C ARG A 42 15.10 -10.97 0.25
N PRO A 43 16.30 -10.46 0.55
CA PRO A 43 16.41 -9.06 0.87
C PRO A 43 15.84 -8.40 -0.37
N VAL A 44 14.77 -7.62 -0.21
CA VAL A 44 14.69 -6.44 -1.07
C VAL A 44 15.89 -5.64 -0.58
N GLU A 45 17.06 -5.98 -1.10
CA GLU A 45 18.21 -5.11 -1.07
C GLU A 45 17.68 -3.93 -1.87
N ILE A 46 17.09 -2.96 -1.18
CA ILE A 46 16.67 -1.69 -1.73
C ILE A 46 17.98 -0.94 -2.01
N GLU A 47 18.79 -1.49 -2.92
CA GLU A 47 20.00 -0.84 -3.44
C GLU A 47 19.62 0.25 -4.43
N SER A 48 18.33 0.32 -4.81
CA SER A 48 17.75 1.37 -5.62
C SER A 48 16.99 2.37 -4.72
N PRO A 49 17.48 3.61 -4.58
CA PRO A 49 16.76 4.71 -3.92
C PRO A 49 15.35 4.94 -4.48
N ASP A 50 15.12 4.59 -5.74
CA ASP A 50 13.82 4.70 -6.40
C ASP A 50 12.80 3.73 -5.79
N LEU A 51 13.24 2.52 -5.42
CA LEU A 51 12.37 1.52 -4.83
C LEU A 51 11.99 1.88 -3.39
N GLU A 52 12.92 2.43 -2.60
CA GLU A 52 12.62 2.97 -1.26
C GLU A 52 11.57 4.08 -1.36
N THR A 53 11.76 5.00 -2.30
CA THR A 53 10.83 6.11 -2.55
C THR A 53 9.44 5.61 -2.93
N LEU A 54 9.35 4.59 -3.78
CA LEU A 54 8.07 3.98 -4.16
C LEU A 54 7.39 3.33 -2.95
N TRP A 55 8.15 2.71 -2.04
CA TRP A 55 7.61 2.15 -0.80
C TRP A 55 7.04 3.21 0.14
N GLU A 56 7.75 4.31 0.35
CA GLU A 56 7.26 5.42 1.15
C GLU A 56 6.00 6.04 0.55
N ASN A 57 5.96 6.19 -0.77
CA ASN A 57 4.76 6.65 -1.48
C ASN A 57 3.59 5.68 -1.30
N TYR A 58 3.83 4.36 -1.36
CA TYR A 58 2.81 3.36 -1.12
C TYR A 58 2.23 3.48 0.30
N LYS A 59 3.09 3.60 1.32
CA LYS A 59 2.67 3.77 2.72
C LYS A 59 1.87 5.04 2.92
N THR A 60 2.32 6.15 2.34
CA THR A 60 1.65 7.45 2.44
C THR A 60 0.23 7.38 1.87
N VAL A 61 0.09 6.92 0.62
CA VAL A 61 -1.23 6.78 -0.02
C VAL A 61 -2.14 5.82 0.74
N SER A 62 -1.58 4.71 1.25
CA SER A 62 -2.30 3.72 2.05
C SER A 62 -2.85 4.31 3.35
N SER A 63 -2.04 5.08 4.06
CA SER A 63 -2.43 5.77 5.30
C SER A 63 -3.45 6.87 5.06
N GLU A 64 -3.37 7.59 3.95
CA GLU A 64 -4.39 8.57 3.54
C GLU A 64 -5.75 7.91 3.28
N ILE A 65 -5.76 6.74 2.61
CA ILE A 65 -6.98 5.95 2.44
C ILE A 65 -7.57 5.60 3.80
N VAL A 66 -6.74 5.14 4.75
CA VAL A 66 -7.19 4.82 6.12
C VAL A 66 -7.82 6.04 6.80
N ALA A 67 -7.15 7.19 6.75
CA ALA A 67 -7.64 8.42 7.36
C ALA A 67 -8.98 8.85 6.76
N LEU A 68 -9.14 8.77 5.44
CA LEU A 68 -10.39 9.11 4.76
C LEU A 68 -11.53 8.15 5.12
N TYR A 69 -11.26 6.85 5.21
CA TYR A 69 -12.27 5.88 5.66
C TYR A 69 -12.72 6.14 7.10
N ARG A 70 -11.81 6.54 7.99
CA ARG A 70 -12.13 6.90 9.38
C ARG A 70 -13.04 8.14 9.47
N LYS A 71 -12.95 9.06 8.51
CA LYS A 71 -13.81 10.27 8.45
C LYS A 71 -15.23 9.98 7.96
N LEU A 72 -15.46 8.91 7.20
CA LEU A 72 -16.78 8.62 6.60
C LEU A 72 -17.98 8.65 7.58
N PRO A 73 -17.90 8.10 8.81
CA PRO A 73 -19.03 8.09 9.74
C PRO A 73 -19.47 9.49 10.19
N GLU A 74 -18.52 10.44 10.30
CA GLU A 74 -18.72 11.75 10.92
C GLU A 74 -19.25 12.83 9.95
N ASN A 75 -19.24 12.54 8.64
CA ASN A 75 -19.49 13.54 7.60
C ASN A 75 -20.92 13.49 7.05
N SER A 76 -21.39 14.61 6.49
CA SER A 76 -22.66 14.71 5.77
C SER A 76 -22.68 13.86 4.49
N THR A 77 -23.87 13.58 3.92
CA THR A 77 -23.99 12.74 2.70
C THR A 77 -23.15 13.26 1.53
N ASN A 78 -23.10 14.58 1.32
CA ASN A 78 -22.33 15.20 0.24
C ASN A 78 -20.82 15.06 0.47
N GLU A 79 -20.35 15.32 1.69
CA GLU A 79 -18.94 15.13 2.06
C GLU A 79 -18.52 13.66 1.98
N ARG A 80 -19.38 12.72 2.40
CA ARG A 80 -19.16 11.28 2.26
C ARG A 80 -18.95 10.88 0.80
N GLN A 81 -19.71 11.46 -0.13
CA GLN A 81 -19.56 11.17 -1.54
C GLN A 81 -18.21 11.67 -2.08
N THR A 82 -17.80 12.88 -1.70
CA THR A 82 -16.48 13.43 -2.04
C THR A 82 -15.36 12.57 -1.47
N ILE A 83 -15.45 12.18 -0.20
CA ILE A 83 -14.48 11.31 0.47
C ILE A 83 -14.36 9.96 -0.27
N LYS A 84 -15.48 9.33 -0.63
CA LYS A 84 -15.49 8.08 -1.41
C LYS A 84 -14.82 8.24 -2.77
N ALA A 85 -15.08 9.33 -3.48
CA ALA A 85 -14.44 9.61 -4.76
C ALA A 85 -12.93 9.76 -4.62
N THR A 86 -12.46 10.45 -3.58
CA THR A 86 -11.03 10.59 -3.27
C THR A 86 -10.40 9.24 -2.94
N ILE A 87 -11.04 8.43 -2.10
CA ILE A 87 -10.59 7.05 -1.81
C ILE A 87 -10.40 6.24 -3.09
N VAL A 88 -11.32 6.32 -4.06
CA VAL A 88 -11.19 5.60 -5.33
C VAL A 88 -9.97 6.05 -6.12
N LYS A 89 -9.69 7.36 -6.15
CA LYS A 89 -8.49 7.91 -6.81
C LYS A 89 -7.20 7.43 -6.13
N LEU A 90 -7.13 7.50 -4.80
CA LEU A 90 -5.98 7.04 -4.04
C LEU A 90 -5.74 5.53 -4.23
N LYS A 91 -6.79 4.71 -4.26
CA LYS A 91 -6.65 3.27 -4.56
C LYS A 91 -6.04 3.01 -5.94
N LYS A 92 -6.38 3.83 -6.95
CA LYS A 92 -5.77 3.73 -8.28
C LYS A 92 -4.28 4.10 -8.23
N GLN A 93 -3.92 5.17 -7.51
CA GLN A 93 -2.52 5.58 -7.32
C GLN A 93 -1.71 4.51 -6.59
N ARG A 94 -2.23 3.96 -5.49
CA ARG A 94 -1.61 2.86 -4.74
C ARG A 94 -1.27 1.67 -5.65
N ARG A 95 -2.23 1.25 -6.49
CA ARG A 95 -2.00 0.17 -7.47
C ARG A 95 -0.94 0.54 -8.51
N ALA A 96 -0.91 1.78 -8.97
CA ALA A 96 0.10 2.23 -9.92
C ALA A 96 1.51 2.20 -9.32
N ILE A 97 1.64 2.54 -8.03
CA ILE A 97 2.91 2.47 -7.30
C ILE A 97 3.39 1.01 -7.22
N ILE A 98 2.51 0.08 -6.82
CA ILE A 98 2.85 -1.35 -6.79
C ILE A 98 3.32 -1.85 -8.16
N LYS A 99 2.64 -1.47 -9.25
CA LYS A 99 3.06 -1.82 -10.61
C LYS A 99 4.45 -1.28 -10.96
N GLN A 100 4.78 -0.05 -10.55
CA GLN A 100 6.11 0.53 -10.77
C GLN A 100 7.19 -0.22 -9.97
N MET A 101 6.90 -0.58 -8.72
CA MET A 101 7.84 -1.34 -7.90
C MET A 101 8.11 -2.73 -8.45
N ASP A 102 7.10 -3.36 -9.05
CA ASP A 102 7.23 -4.67 -9.66
C ASP A 102 8.10 -4.61 -10.93
N LEU A 103 7.89 -3.59 -11.77
CA LEU A 103 8.76 -3.31 -12.91
C LEU A 103 10.21 -3.04 -12.48
N ALA A 104 10.41 -2.24 -11.43
CA ALA A 104 11.72 -1.90 -10.92
C ALA A 104 12.47 -3.12 -10.32
N ASN A 105 11.74 -4.07 -9.72
CA ASN A 105 12.31 -5.29 -9.16
C ASN A 105 12.51 -6.42 -10.19
N GLY A 106 12.12 -6.21 -11.46
CA GLY A 106 12.08 -7.29 -12.46
C GLY A 106 11.09 -8.41 -12.11
N MET A 107 10.16 -8.18 -11.18
CA MET A 107 9.21 -9.17 -10.69
C MET A 107 7.83 -8.92 -11.26
N ASN A 108 7.24 -9.90 -11.95
CA ASN A 108 5.89 -9.80 -12.52
C ASN A 108 4.84 -10.39 -11.55
N TYR A 109 4.44 -9.65 -10.51
CA TYR A 109 3.50 -10.15 -9.49
C TYR A 109 2.02 -10.03 -9.87
N TYR A 110 1.65 -9.20 -10.86
CA TYR A 110 0.25 -8.92 -11.21
C TYR A 110 -0.08 -9.12 -12.70
N SER A 111 0.53 -10.11 -13.36
CA SER A 111 0.18 -10.46 -14.75
C SER A 111 -1.26 -10.96 -14.94
N ASN A 112 -2.06 -11.12 -13.88
CA ASN A 112 -3.41 -11.68 -13.94
C ASN A 112 -4.41 -10.89 -13.09
N TYR A 113 -4.58 -9.59 -13.35
CA TYR A 113 -5.81 -8.83 -13.01
C TYR A 113 -6.01 -7.63 -13.95
#